data_AF-A0A2P4PU13-F1
#
_entry.id   AF-A0A2P4PU13-F1
#
_cell.length_a   1.000
_cell.length_b   1.000
_cell.length_c   1.000
_cell.angle_alpha   90.00
_cell.angle_beta   90.00
_cell.angle_gamma   90.00
#
_symmetry.space_group_name_H-M   'P 1'
#
loop_
_entity.id
_entity.type
_entity.pdbx_description
1 polymer ?
#
loop_
_entity_poly.entity_id
_entity_poly.type
_entity_poly.pdbx_seq_one_letter_code
_entity_poly.pdbx_strand_id
1 'polypeptide(L)'
;MPYVDPKMLDQTVPYKLNEKSDIYCLGFLFWELTSRTSPFDGLGDYDVTLKILSGVREEPVPNTNVKFIGLYQKCWKQEPDERSNISEVNETLSSIDSENNNVSTVPYSKGSEESEKTEFEHSCQIDYVGYVKLI
;
A
#
# COMPACT_ATOMS: atom_id res chain seq x y z
N MET A 1 8.47 5.40 -5.88
CA MET A 1 7.36 6.39 -5.90
C MET A 1 5.94 5.74 -6.01
N PRO A 2 5.56 4.74 -5.20
CA PRO A 2 4.27 4.04 -5.38
C PRO A 2 3.05 4.75 -4.80
N TYR A 3 3.25 5.61 -3.80
CA TYR A 3 2.19 6.29 -3.06
C TYR A 3 1.60 7.50 -3.80
N VAL A 4 2.16 7.86 -4.94
CA VAL A 4 1.77 9.04 -5.71
C VAL A 4 0.57 8.71 -6.60
N ASP A 5 -0.47 9.55 -6.57
CA ASP A 5 -1.67 9.36 -7.38
C ASP A 5 -1.31 9.23 -8.88
N PRO A 6 -1.77 8.17 -9.58
CA PRO A 6 -1.48 7.97 -10.99
C PRO A 6 -1.89 9.15 -11.86
N LYS A 7 -2.97 9.85 -11.50
CA LYS A 7 -3.46 11.02 -12.24
C LYS A 7 -2.53 12.23 -12.12
N MET A 8 -1.73 12.32 -11.04
CA MET A 8 -0.70 13.34 -10.93
C MET A 8 0.56 12.99 -11.75
N LEU A 9 0.84 11.70 -11.95
CA LEU A 9 1.96 11.24 -12.78
C LEU A 9 1.66 11.37 -14.27
N ASP A 10 0.39 11.30 -14.65
CA ASP A 10 -0.08 11.54 -16.00
C ASP A 10 -0.07 13.04 -16.34
N GLN A 11 0.96 13.48 -17.04
CA GLN A 11 1.12 14.88 -17.45
C GLN A 11 0.21 15.27 -18.62
N THR A 12 -0.58 14.34 -19.18
CA THR A 12 -1.46 14.64 -20.32
C THR A 12 -2.74 15.35 -19.90
N VAL A 13 -3.19 15.18 -18.66
CA VAL A 13 -4.41 15.77 -18.12
C VAL A 13 -4.09 16.58 -16.86
N PRO A 14 -4.47 17.86 -16.77
CA PRO A 14 -4.32 18.63 -15.54
C PRO A 14 -5.08 17.97 -14.40
N TYR A 15 -4.36 17.51 -13.39
CA TYR A 15 -4.93 16.90 -12.20
C TYR A 15 -4.52 17.65 -10.94
N LYS A 16 -5.51 17.99 -10.12
CA LYS A 16 -5.28 18.56 -8.79
C LYS A 16 -5.47 17.46 -7.76
N LEU A 17 -4.44 17.25 -6.94
CA LEU A 17 -4.52 16.36 -5.78
C LEU A 17 -5.72 16.73 -4.90
N ASN A 18 -6.40 15.70 -4.42
CA ASN A 18 -7.60 15.80 -3.60
C ASN A 18 -7.66 14.60 -2.65
N GLU A 19 -8.72 14.49 -1.86
CA GLU A 19 -8.91 13.43 -0.87
C GLU A 19 -8.81 12.02 -1.48
N LYS A 20 -9.17 11.82 -2.75
CA LYS A 20 -9.01 10.52 -3.43
C LYS A 20 -7.54 10.16 -3.67
N SER A 21 -6.65 11.14 -3.75
CA SER A 21 -5.20 10.92 -3.79
C SER A 21 -4.69 10.39 -2.46
N ASP A 22 -5.22 10.89 -1.34
CA ASP A 22 -4.89 10.36 -0.01
C ASP A 22 -5.42 8.94 0.18
N ILE A 23 -6.62 8.64 -0.34
CA ILE A 23 -7.14 7.25 -0.35
C ILE A 23 -6.24 6.32 -1.16
N TYR A 24 -5.70 6.79 -2.29
CA TYR A 24 -4.79 5.98 -3.10
C TYR A 24 -3.51 5.62 -2.33
N CYS A 25 -2.86 6.60 -1.68
CA CYS A 25 -1.65 6.33 -0.92
C CYS A 25 -1.93 5.40 0.27
N LEU A 26 -3.11 5.54 0.89
CA LEU A 26 -3.56 4.65 1.96
C LEU A 26 -3.72 3.20 1.49
N GLY A 27 -4.16 2.96 0.26
CA GLY A 27 -4.22 1.63 -0.33
C GLY A 27 -2.86 0.94 -0.38
N PHE A 28 -1.81 1.66 -0.80
CA PHE A 28 -0.44 1.13 -0.79
C PHE A 28 0.09 0.90 0.63
N LEU A 29 -0.21 1.81 1.57
CA LEU A 29 0.18 1.64 2.98
C LEU A 29 -0.48 0.40 3.59
N PHE A 30 -1.75 0.14 3.32
CA PHE A 30 -2.43 -1.07 3.79
C PHE A 30 -1.81 -2.34 3.21
N TRP A 31 -1.46 -2.33 1.93
CA TRP A 31 -0.76 -3.47 1.33
C TRP A 31 0.63 -3.66 1.98
N GLU A 32 1.41 -2.59 2.14
CA GLU A 32 2.74 -2.62 2.75
C GLU A 32 2.71 -3.13 4.20
N LEU A 33 1.71 -2.75 4.99
CA LEU A 33 1.50 -3.28 6.34
C LEU A 33 1.27 -4.80 6.34
N THR A 34 0.60 -5.32 5.31
CA THR A 34 0.35 -6.77 5.18
C THR A 34 1.55 -7.52 4.62
N SER A 35 2.24 -6.98 3.62
CA SER A 35 3.38 -7.62 2.95
C SER A 35 4.68 -7.49 3.75
N ARG A 36 4.78 -6.47 4.61
CA ARG A 36 6.00 -6.03 5.29
C ARG A 36 7.16 -5.77 4.32
N THR A 37 6.82 -5.38 3.10
CA THR A 37 7.78 -5.20 1.99
C THR A 37 7.48 -3.86 1.31
N SER A 38 8.52 -3.18 0.84
CA SER A 38 8.35 -1.96 0.04
C SER A 38 7.58 -2.28 -1.25
N PRO A 39 6.58 -1.47 -1.66
CA PRO A 39 5.90 -1.69 -2.92
C PRO A 39 6.87 -1.55 -4.10
N PHE A 40 6.74 -2.47 -5.06
CA PHE A 40 7.58 -2.64 -6.24
C PHE A 40 9.06 -2.81 -5.91
N ASP A 41 9.36 -3.60 -4.87
CA ASP A 41 10.72 -3.84 -4.41
C ASP A 41 11.66 -4.27 -5.55
N GLY A 42 12.88 -3.72 -5.53
CA GLY A 42 13.89 -3.95 -6.57
C GLY A 42 13.70 -3.20 -7.90
N LEU A 43 12.65 -2.38 -8.07
CA LEU A 43 12.44 -1.58 -9.28
C LEU A 43 12.86 -0.11 -9.10
N GLY A 44 13.36 0.49 -10.19
CA GLY A 44 13.65 1.93 -10.24
C GLY A 44 12.39 2.78 -10.40
N ASP A 45 12.43 4.04 -9.96
CA ASP A 45 11.25 4.93 -9.97
C ASP A 45 10.60 5.10 -11.35
N TYR A 46 11.39 5.08 -12.43
CA TYR A 46 10.85 5.16 -13.80
C TYR A 46 9.99 3.93 -14.15
N ASP A 47 10.49 2.73 -13.86
CA ASP A 47 9.76 1.48 -14.14
C ASP A 47 8.50 1.37 -13.26
N VAL A 48 8.59 1.80 -12.01
CA VAL A 48 7.46 1.91 -11.08
C VAL A 48 6.40 2.85 -11.64
N THR A 49 6.80 4.02 -12.15
CA THR A 49 5.89 5.00 -12.75
C THR A 49 5.14 4.39 -13.94
N LEU A 50 5.84 3.71 -14.86
CA LEU A 50 5.23 3.06 -16.01
C LEU A 50 4.24 1.95 -15.61
N LYS A 51 4.60 1.14 -14.61
CA LYS A 51 3.71 0.11 -14.04
C LYS A 51 2.45 0.73 -13.44
N ILE A 52 2.59 1.80 -12.67
CA ILE A 52 1.45 2.49 -12.05
C ILE A 52 0.52 3.08 -13.11
N LEU A 53 1.08 3.77 -14.10
CA LEU A 53 0.32 4.37 -15.21
C LEU A 53 -0.39 3.32 -16.07
N SER A 54 0.20 2.13 -16.23
CA SER A 54 -0.44 0.99 -16.93
C SER A 54 -1.44 0.21 -16.06
N GLY A 55 -1.67 0.64 -14.82
CA GLY A 55 -2.65 0.03 -13.92
C GLY A 55 -2.15 -1.22 -13.19
N VAL A 56 -0.85 -1.56 -13.29
CA VAL A 56 -0.25 -2.66 -12.53
C VAL A 56 -0.28 -2.32 -11.04
N ARG A 57 -0.61 -3.32 -10.22
CA ARG A 57 -0.63 -3.26 -8.75
C ARG A 57 0.07 -4.50 -8.20
N GLU A 58 0.34 -4.46 -6.91
CA GLU A 58 0.88 -5.60 -6.20
C GLU A 58 -0.12 -6.75 -6.08
N GLU A 59 0.41 -7.95 -5.96
CA GLU A 59 -0.41 -9.14 -5.75
C GLU A 59 -0.96 -9.20 -4.32
N PRO A 60 -2.14 -9.81 -4.12
CA PRO A 60 -2.69 -9.99 -2.79
C PRO A 60 -1.76 -10.81 -1.88
N VAL A 61 -1.52 -10.29 -0.68
CA VAL A 61 -0.67 -10.98 0.30
C VAL A 61 -1.40 -12.20 0.87
N PRO A 62 -0.80 -13.42 0.78
CA PRO A 62 -1.40 -14.63 1.35
C PRO A 62 -1.71 -14.50 2.84
N ASN A 63 -2.68 -15.27 3.32
CA ASN A 63 -3.13 -15.24 4.72
C ASN A 63 -3.72 -13.89 5.20
N THR A 64 -3.91 -12.91 4.30
CA THR A 64 -4.63 -11.67 4.62
C THR A 64 -6.14 -11.90 4.53
N ASN A 65 -6.90 -11.25 5.43
CA ASN A 65 -8.36 -11.29 5.40
C ASN A 65 -8.88 -10.76 4.05
N VAL A 66 -9.75 -11.52 3.37
CA VAL A 66 -10.25 -11.17 2.03
C VAL A 66 -10.97 -9.82 1.96
N LYS A 67 -11.63 -9.39 3.06
CA LYS A 67 -12.25 -8.06 3.13
C LYS A 67 -11.19 -6.96 3.18
N PHE A 68 -10.09 -7.19 3.90
CA PHE A 68 -8.97 -6.26 3.94
C PHE A 68 -8.25 -6.17 2.59
N ILE A 69 -8.12 -7.29 1.87
CA ILE A 69 -7.63 -7.32 0.49
C ILE A 69 -8.53 -6.46 -0.40
N GLY A 70 -9.84 -6.70 -0.38
CA GLY A 70 -10.80 -5.92 -1.13
C GLY A 70 -10.75 -4.43 -0.80
N LEU A 71 -10.52 -4.09 0.48
CA LEU A 71 -10.40 -2.71 0.94
C LEU A 71 -9.22 -1.99 0.27
N TYR A 72 -7.99 -2.47 0.44
CA TYR A 72 -6.85 -1.78 -0.15
C TYR A 72 -6.89 -1.81 -1.69
N GLN A 73 -7.47 -2.86 -2.28
CA GLN A 73 -7.66 -2.94 -3.72
C GLN A 73 -8.64 -1.91 -4.27
N LYS A 74 -9.67 -1.56 -3.49
CA LYS A 74 -10.59 -0.49 -3.84
C LYS A 74 -9.93 0.87 -3.64
N CYS A 75 -9.11 1.05 -2.60
CA CYS A 75 -8.40 2.30 -2.33
C CYS A 75 -7.44 2.72 -3.45
N TRP A 76 -6.70 1.79 -4.07
CA TRP A 76 -5.68 2.11 -5.09
C TRP A 76 -6.15 2.00 -6.55
N LYS A 77 -7.46 2.07 -6.80
CA LYS A 77 -8.04 2.05 -8.16
C LYS A 77 -7.45 3.17 -9.02
N GLN A 78 -7.32 2.91 -10.32
CA GLN A 78 -6.73 3.86 -11.26
C GLN A 78 -7.57 5.14 -11.32
N GLU A 79 -8.89 5.00 -11.51
CA GLU A 79 -9.80 6.14 -11.55
C GLU A 79 -10.16 6.62 -10.14
N PRO A 80 -9.98 7.92 -9.82
CA PRO A 80 -10.28 8.46 -8.49
C PRO A 80 -11.71 8.21 -8.01
N ASP A 81 -12.69 8.22 -8.91
CA ASP A 81 -14.11 8.04 -8.57
C ASP A 81 -14.46 6.59 -8.19
N GLU A 82 -13.65 5.62 -8.60
CA GLU A 82 -13.80 4.22 -8.22
C GLU A 82 -13.21 3.90 -6.84
N ARG A 83 -12.41 4.82 -6.29
CA ARG A 83 -11.78 4.65 -4.97
C ARG A 83 -12.83 4.86 -3.89
N SER A 84 -12.66 4.17 -2.76
CA SER A 84 -13.45 4.44 -1.55
C SER A 84 -13.32 5.89 -1.11
N ASN A 85 -14.22 6.35 -0.25
CA ASN A 85 -13.99 7.54 0.57
C ASN A 85 -13.59 7.11 2.00
N ILE A 86 -13.15 8.06 2.83
CA ILE A 86 -12.64 7.74 4.17
C ILE A 86 -13.71 7.12 5.09
N SER A 87 -15.00 7.47 4.93
CA SER A 87 -16.10 6.85 5.68
C SER A 87 -16.21 5.37 5.35
N GLU A 88 -16.22 5.03 4.05
CA GLU A 88 -16.28 3.63 3.59
C GLU A 88 -15.07 2.80 4.07
N VAL A 89 -13.88 3.42 4.09
CA VAL A 89 -12.68 2.78 4.65
C VAL A 89 -12.88 2.44 6.12
N ASN A 90 -13.30 3.42 6.92
CA ASN A 90 -13.52 3.23 8.36
C ASN A 90 -14.61 2.20 8.67
N GLU A 91 -15.71 2.21 7.93
CA GLU A 91 -16.80 1.23 8.05
C GLU A 91 -16.31 -0.18 7.74
N THR A 92 -15.51 -0.34 6.68
CA THR A 92 -14.94 -1.63 6.30
C THR A 92 -13.97 -2.15 7.35
N LEU A 93 -13.09 -1.29 7.87
CA LEU A 93 -12.15 -1.65 8.94
C LEU A 93 -12.89 -2.09 10.21
N SER A 94 -13.89 -1.31 10.64
CA SER A 94 -14.69 -1.62 11.84
C SER A 94 -15.44 -2.96 11.71
N SER A 95 -15.88 -3.28 10.49
CA SER A 95 -16.55 -4.56 10.21
C SER A 95 -15.59 -5.75 10.33
N ILE A 96 -14.35 -5.59 9.87
CA ILE A 96 -13.32 -6.65 9.96
C ILE A 96 -12.99 -6.97 11.42
N ASP A 97 -12.83 -5.96 12.28
CA ASP A 97 -12.52 -6.14 13.70
C ASP A 97 -13.62 -6.92 14.45
N SER A 98 -14.87 -6.77 14.03
CA SER A 98 -16.03 -7.43 14.64
C SER A 98 -16.20 -8.91 14.25
N GLU A 99 -15.58 -9.35 13.15
CA GLU A 99 -15.85 -10.65 12.50
C GLU A 99 -14.81 -11.75 12.78
N ASN A 100 -14.00 -11.61 13.84
CA ASN A 100 -12.93 -12.54 14.24
C ASN A 100 -13.33 -14.02 14.49
N ASN A 101 -14.57 -14.44 14.17
CA ASN A 101 -15.07 -15.80 14.35
C ASN A 101 -15.21 -16.63 13.06
N ASN A 102 -15.09 -16.06 11.84
CA ASN A 102 -15.13 -16.82 10.58
C ASN A 102 -14.33 -16.13 9.45
N VAL A 103 -13.01 -16.11 9.55
CA VAL A 103 -12.14 -15.43 8.55
C VAL A 103 -11.88 -16.37 7.36
N SER A 104 -12.39 -15.99 6.19
CA SER A 104 -11.90 -16.54 4.92
C SER A 104 -10.60 -15.80 4.55
N THR A 105 -9.47 -16.52 4.52
CA THR A 105 -8.18 -16.00 4.05
C THR A 105 -7.87 -16.53 2.65
N VAL A 106 -7.03 -15.82 1.90
CA VAL A 106 -6.46 -16.39 0.67
C VAL A 106 -5.45 -17.47 1.08
N PRO A 107 -5.62 -18.72 0.61
CA PRO A 107 -4.76 -19.83 1.02
C PRO A 107 -3.31 -19.62 0.57
N TYR A 108 -2.38 -19.92 1.47
CA TYR A 108 -0.95 -19.92 1.19
C TYR A 108 -0.57 -21.10 0.30
N SER A 109 -0.08 -20.82 -0.90
CA SER A 109 0.58 -21.82 -1.75
C SER A 109 2.02 -21.96 -1.27
N LYS A 110 2.40 -23.10 -0.67
CA LYS A 110 3.79 -23.36 -0.24
C LYS A 110 4.75 -23.32 -1.43
N GLY A 111 5.50 -22.23 -1.57
CA GLY A 111 6.85 -22.24 -2.13
C GLY A 111 7.85 -22.45 -0.99
N SER A 112 8.86 -23.29 -1.21
CA SER A 112 9.84 -23.75 -0.21
C SER A 112 10.44 -22.65 0.67
N GLU A 113 10.42 -22.88 1.98
CA GLU A 113 11.03 -22.05 3.04
C GLU A 113 12.56 -22.09 2.99
N GLU A 114 13.19 -20.96 3.32
CA GLU A 114 14.40 -20.93 4.15
C GLU A 114 14.27 -19.78 5.15
N SER A 115 14.50 -20.09 6.42
CA SER A 115 14.27 -19.22 7.58
C SER A 115 15.56 -18.60 8.08
N GLU A 116 15.60 -17.28 8.27
CA GLU A 116 16.50 -16.67 9.24
C GLU A 116 15.69 -15.78 10.20
N LYS A 117 15.84 -16.08 11.49
CA LYS A 117 15.31 -15.28 12.60
C LYS A 117 16.33 -14.20 12.90
N THR A 118 15.88 -12.95 13.01
CA THR A 118 16.59 -11.97 13.83
C THR A 118 15.61 -11.05 14.54
N GLU A 119 15.97 -10.76 15.79
CA GLU A 119 15.18 -10.10 16.82
C GLU A 119 14.92 -8.61 16.51
N PHE A 120 13.76 -8.14 16.98
CA PHE A 120 13.27 -6.78 16.83
C PHE A 120 13.83 -5.93 17.99
N GLU A 121 14.72 -4.97 17.70
CA GLU A 121 14.95 -3.84 18.61
C GLU A 121 14.14 -2.63 18.15
N HIS A 122 13.33 -2.14 19.07
CA HIS A 122 12.41 -1.04 18.90
C HIS A 122 13.14 0.26 19.25
N SER A 123 13.54 1.05 18.26
CA SER A 123 13.82 2.48 18.49
C SER A 123 13.40 3.33 17.29
N CYS A 124 12.20 3.91 17.40
CA CYS A 124 11.88 5.12 16.66
C CYS A 124 12.42 6.29 17.49
N GLN A 125 13.66 6.70 17.23
CA GLN A 125 14.19 7.98 17.68
C GLN A 125 14.37 8.89 16.47
N ILE A 126 13.63 9.99 16.48
CA ILE A 126 13.73 11.07 15.51
C ILE A 126 14.97 11.87 15.89
N ASP A 127 16.08 11.65 15.21
CA ASP A 127 17.28 12.49 15.36
C ASP A 127 17.23 13.65 14.36
N TYR A 128 16.78 14.79 14.86
CA TYR A 128 16.90 16.09 14.20
C TYR A 128 18.28 16.70 14.53
N VAL A 129 19.39 16.19 13.97
CA VAL A 129 20.68 16.89 14.07
C VAL A 129 21.58 16.69 12.83
N GLY A 130 21.65 17.72 12.01
CA GLY A 130 22.92 18.35 11.60
C GLY A 130 23.84 17.65 10.58
N TYR A 131 23.66 17.98 9.30
CA TYR A 131 24.76 18.22 8.34
C TYR A 131 24.24 19.36 7.43
N VAL A 132 24.94 20.48 7.25
CA VAL A 132 26.02 20.60 6.26
C VAL A 132 27.10 21.59 6.73
N LYS A 133 28.35 21.11 6.81
CA LYS A 133 29.54 21.92 6.54
C LYS A 133 30.43 21.12 5.58
N LEU A 134 31.02 21.85 4.63
CA LEU A 134 32.02 21.49 3.60
C LEU A 134 31.44 21.05 2.24
N ILE A 135 31.40 21.97 1.28
CA ILE A 135 32.61 22.43 0.57
C ILE A 135 32.68 23.96 0.57
#